data_AF-W6T4Z9-F1
#
_entry.id   AF-W6T4Z9-F1
#
_cell.length_a   1.000
_cell.length_b   1.000
_cell.length_c   1.000
_cell.angle_alpha   90.00
_cell.angle_beta   90.00
_cell.angle_gamma   90.00
#
_symmetry.space_group_name_H-M   'P 1'
#
loop_
_entity.id
_entity.type
_entity.pdbx_description
1 polymer ?
#
loop_
_entity_poly.entity_id
_entity_poly.type
_entity_poly.pdbx_seq_one_letter_code
_entity_poly.pdbx_strand_id
1 'polypeptide(L)'
;MVVIKRSILIFPAVQPAAPIASWRQAYDPLVDQIRPHITIGQVPVTQAAALAQQLSTPAQCFQAEITTISIEHSLPSGKSDEFAKICLEK
;
A
#
# COMPACT_ATOMS: atom_id res chain seq x y z
N MET A 1 -7.77 -23.86 13.67
CA MET A 1 -8.01 -23.70 12.22
C MET A 1 -7.22 -22.50 11.74
N VAL A 2 -6.28 -22.67 10.80
CA VAL A 2 -5.47 -21.57 10.28
C VAL A 2 -6.24 -20.88 9.16
N VAL A 3 -6.52 -19.58 9.30
CA VAL A 3 -7.15 -18.78 8.24
C VAL A 3 -6.05 -18.10 7.44
N ILE A 4 -5.87 -18.54 6.20
CA ILE A 4 -4.95 -17.89 5.26
C ILE A 4 -5.61 -16.59 4.79
N LYS A 5 -4.90 -15.46 4.94
CA LYS A 5 -5.35 -14.14 4.48
C LYS A 5 -4.64 -13.72 3.21
N ARG A 6 -5.27 -12.85 2.42
CA ARG A 6 -4.72 -12.15 1.25
C ARG A 6 -4.93 -10.65 1.42
N SER A 7 -3.97 -9.86 1.00
CA SER A 7 -4.14 -8.41 0.90
C SER A 7 -4.87 -8.04 -0.39
N ILE A 8 -5.77 -7.06 -0.32
CA ILE A 8 -6.35 -6.40 -1.49
C ILE A 8 -5.63 -5.08 -1.69
N LEU A 9 -5.18 -4.83 -2.91
CA LEU A 9 -4.30 -3.72 -3.25
C LEU A 9 -4.93 -2.83 -4.33
N ILE A 10 -4.76 -1.52 -4.18
CA ILE A 10 -4.95 -0.55 -5.25
C ILE A 10 -3.59 -0.20 -5.82
N PHE A 11 -3.45 -0.27 -7.13
CA PHE A 11 -2.25 0.19 -7.81
C PHE A 11 -2.52 1.54 -8.48
N PRO A 12 -1.78 2.61 -8.11
CA PRO A 12 -1.89 3.90 -8.77
C PRO A 12 -1.70 3.79 -10.29
N ALA A 13 -2.50 4.57 -11.04
CA ALA A 13 -2.43 4.60 -12.49
C ALA A 13 -1.17 5.32 -13.00
N VAL A 14 -0.66 6.28 -12.21
CA VAL A 14 0.57 7.02 -12.50
C VAL A 14 1.77 6.33 -11.86
N GLN A 15 2.91 6.39 -12.54
CA GLN A 15 4.18 6.04 -11.92
C GLN A 15 4.42 6.95 -10.72
N PRO A 16 5.05 6.44 -9.64
CA PRO A 16 5.40 7.30 -8.52
C PRO A 16 6.29 8.45 -9.01
N ALA A 17 6.17 9.60 -8.36
CA ALA A 17 7.15 10.65 -8.52
C ALA A 17 8.57 10.09 -8.27
N ALA A 18 9.57 10.66 -8.95
CA ALA A 18 10.96 10.20 -8.89
C ALA A 18 11.48 9.93 -7.45
N PRO A 19 11.14 10.73 -6.42
CA PRO A 19 11.58 10.46 -5.04
C PRO A 19 11.06 9.13 -4.48
N ILE A 20 9.82 8.74 -4.78
CA ILE A 20 9.24 7.50 -4.26
C ILE A 20 9.93 6.30 -4.90
N ALA A 21 10.20 6.37 -6.21
CA ALA A 21 10.91 5.30 -6.91
C ALA A 21 12.31 5.10 -6.33
N SER A 22 13.07 6.19 -6.10
CA SER A 22 14.42 6.09 -5.53
C SER A 22 14.42 5.60 -4.08
N TRP A 23 13.46 6.02 -3.26
CA TRP A 23 13.35 5.50 -1.88
C TRP A 23 13.00 4.02 -1.84
N ARG A 24 12.10 3.55 -2.70
CA ARG A 24 11.80 2.11 -2.78
C ARG A 24 13.05 1.33 -3.20
N GLN A 25 13.81 1.82 -4.17
CA GLN A 25 15.07 1.19 -4.57
C GLN A 25 16.08 1.10 -3.41
N ALA A 26 16.12 2.11 -2.53
CA ALA A 26 17.03 2.16 -1.40
C ALA A 26 16.59 1.34 -0.18
N TYR A 27 15.27 1.26 0.07
CA TYR A 27 14.75 0.81 1.38
C TYR A 27 13.67 -0.27 1.32
N ASP A 28 13.03 -0.50 0.17
CA ASP A 28 11.94 -1.48 0.05
C ASP A 28 12.49 -2.84 -0.40
N PRO A 29 12.54 -3.87 0.47
CA PRO A 29 13.02 -5.19 0.09
C PRO A 29 12.13 -5.89 -0.95
N LEU A 30 10.92 -5.38 -1.18
CA LEU A 30 9.96 -5.90 -2.16
C LEU A 30 9.95 -5.10 -3.46
N VAL A 31 10.91 -4.18 -3.67
CA VAL A 31 10.94 -3.28 -4.84
C VAL A 31 10.80 -4.02 -6.18
N ASP A 32 11.46 -5.17 -6.33
CA ASP A 32 11.44 -5.99 -7.56
C ASP A 32 10.26 -6.98 -7.61
N GLN A 33 9.56 -7.19 -6.50
CA GLN A 33 8.50 -8.20 -6.39
C GLN A 33 7.11 -7.60 -6.56
N ILE A 34 6.95 -6.33 -6.19
CA ILE A 34 5.66 -5.66 -6.25
C ILE A 34 5.83 -4.20 -6.64
N ARG A 35 4.96 -3.74 -7.53
CA ARG A 35 4.90 -2.33 -7.87
C ARG A 35 4.26 -1.52 -6.72
N PRO A 36 4.48 -0.19 -6.67
CA PRO A 36 3.91 0.68 -5.66
C PRO A 36 2.40 0.51 -5.58
N HIS A 37 1.86 0.42 -4.36
CA HIS A 37 0.47 0.08 -4.13
C HIS A 37 -0.03 0.63 -2.79
N ILE A 38 -1.34 0.65 -2.63
CA ILE A 38 -2.03 0.97 -1.39
C ILE A 38 -2.78 -0.29 -0.95
N THR A 39 -2.47 -0.81 0.23
CA THR A 39 -3.24 -1.92 0.81
C THR A 39 -4.54 -1.35 1.39
N ILE A 40 -5.68 -1.87 0.95
CA ILE A 40 -7.00 -1.42 1.46
C ILE A 40 -7.64 -2.39 2.44
N GLY A 41 -7.10 -3.61 2.58
CA GLY A 41 -7.58 -4.57 3.55
C GLY A 41 -6.92 -5.94 3.42
N GLN A 42 -7.12 -6.75 4.46
CA GLN A 42 -6.75 -8.17 4.48
C GLN A 42 -8.00 -9.03 4.65
N VAL A 43 -8.20 -9.98 3.74
CA VAL A 43 -9.39 -10.83 3.72
C VAL A 43 -9.03 -12.31 3.70
N PRO A 44 -9.90 -13.21 4.19
CA PRO A 44 -9.71 -14.65 4.02
C PRO A 44 -9.52 -15.00 2.54
N VAL A 45 -8.60 -15.92 2.24
CA VAL A 45 -8.30 -16.33 0.86
C VAL A 45 -9.53 -16.80 0.10
N THR A 46 -10.49 -17.40 0.80
CA THR A 46 -11.76 -17.87 0.24
C THR A 46 -12.69 -16.75 -0.23
N GLN A 47 -12.50 -15.52 0.26
CA GLN A 47 -13.33 -14.35 -0.08
C GLN A 47 -12.63 -13.38 -1.03
N ALA A 48 -11.31 -13.50 -1.22
CA ALA A 48 -10.49 -12.53 -1.93
C ALA A 48 -10.96 -12.29 -3.38
N ALA A 49 -11.27 -13.36 -4.12
CA ALA A 49 -11.68 -13.26 -5.52
C ALA A 49 -13.03 -12.54 -5.69
N ALA A 50 -14.02 -12.90 -4.86
CA ALA A 50 -15.34 -12.28 -4.91
C ALA A 50 -15.28 -10.79 -4.59
N LEU A 51 -14.52 -10.41 -3.55
CA LEU A 51 -14.36 -9.01 -3.18
C LEU A 51 -13.59 -8.22 -4.26
N ALA A 52 -12.53 -8.80 -4.84
CA ALA A 52 -11.80 -8.14 -5.93
C ALA A 52 -12.71 -7.85 -7.14
N GLN A 53 -13.62 -8.77 -7.47
CA GLN A 53 -14.60 -8.56 -8.54
C GLN A 53 -15.58 -7.42 -8.22
N GLN A 54 -16.09 -7.34 -6.98
CA GLN A 54 -16.98 -6.27 -6.55
C GLN A 54 -16.30 -4.89 -6.62
N LEU A 55 -15.04 -4.82 -6.20
CA LEU A 55 -14.25 -3.58 -6.19
C LEU A 55 -13.76 -3.16 -7.59
N SER A 56 -13.70 -4.09 -8.55
CA SER A 56 -13.30 -3.81 -9.93
C SER A 56 -14.42 -3.20 -10.78
N THR A 57 -15.49 -2.70 -10.15
CA THR A 57 -16.60 -2.05 -10.87
C THR A 57 -16.15 -0.66 -11.38
N PRO A 58 -16.36 -0.32 -12.66
CA PRO A 58 -15.77 0.87 -13.31
C PRO A 58 -16.12 2.24 -12.71
N ALA A 59 -17.06 2.31 -11.77
CA ALA A 59 -17.65 3.55 -11.28
C ALA A 59 -16.82 4.26 -10.19
N GLN A 60 -15.73 3.65 -9.70
CA GLN A 60 -14.95 4.20 -8.59
C GLN A 60 -13.56 4.61 -9.04
N CYS A 61 -13.42 5.89 -9.37
CA CYS A 61 -12.12 6.54 -9.52
C CYS A 61 -11.84 7.35 -8.25
N PHE A 62 -10.63 7.19 -7.72
CA PHE A 62 -10.15 7.97 -6.59
C PHE A 62 -8.91 8.73 -7.01
N GLN A 63 -8.87 10.00 -6.64
CA GLN A 63 -7.67 10.82 -6.74
C GLN A 63 -7.15 11.06 -5.32
N ALA A 64 -5.85 10.87 -5.15
CA ALA A 64 -5.16 11.14 -3.90
C ALA A 64 -3.90 11.94 -4.17
N GLU A 65 -3.53 12.78 -3.22
CA GLU A 65 -2.29 13.56 -3.22
C GLU A 65 -1.42 13.05 -2.08
N ILE A 66 -0.14 12.79 -2.35
CA ILE A 66 0.82 12.47 -1.31
C ILE A 66 1.34 13.80 -0.78
N THR A 67 0.91 14.18 0.41
CA THR A 67 1.33 15.43 1.08
C THR A 67 2.41 15.18 2.13
N THR A 68 2.64 13.91 2.50
CA THR A 68 3.57 13.54 3.56
C THR A 68 4.07 12.11 3.38
N ILE A 69 5.33 11.86 3.74
CA ILE A 69 5.87 10.53 4.00
C ILE A 69 6.17 10.38 5.49
N SER A 70 5.64 9.34 6.12
CA SER A 70 6.02 8.89 7.46
C SER A 70 7.03 7.74 7.36
N ILE A 71 7.94 7.67 8.34
CA ILE A 71 8.82 6.52 8.56
C ILE A 71 8.50 5.97 9.95
N GLU A 72 8.21 4.66 9.98
CA GLU A 72 7.64 4.02 11.15
C GLU A 72 8.40 2.75 11.52
N HIS A 73 8.53 2.50 12.82
CA HIS A 73 9.01 1.22 13.33
C HIS A 73 7.84 0.26 13.49
N SER A 74 7.94 -0.93 12.88
CA SER A 74 6.99 -2.02 13.14
C SER A 74 7.25 -2.61 14.54
N LEU A 75 6.23 -2.60 15.40
CA LEU A 75 6.31 -3.14 16.76
C LEU A 75 5.87 -4.61 16.79
N PRO A 76 6.34 -5.41 17.76
CA PRO A 76 5.92 -6.81 17.93
C PRO A 76 4.41 -6.99 18.13
N SER A 77 3.70 -5.94 18.59
CA SER A 77 2.25 -5.93 18.76
C SER A 77 1.46 -5.88 17.45
N GLY A 78 2.14 -5.74 16.30
CA GLY A 78 1.50 -5.48 15.01
C GLY A 78 1.03 -4.02 14.85
N LYS A 79 1.36 -3.15 15.81
CA LYS A 79 1.24 -1.69 15.67
C LYS A 79 2.53 -1.12 15.07
N SER A 80 2.50 0.16 14.74
CA SER A 80 3.66 0.93 14.34
C SER A 80 3.80 2.19 15.20
N ASP A 81 5.02 2.71 15.26
CA ASP A 81 5.36 3.99 15.91
C ASP A 81 6.06 4.90 14.90
N GLU A 82 5.54 6.12 14.70
CA GLU A 82 6.11 7.11 13.79
C GLU A 82 7.33 7.76 14.44
N PHE A 83 8.49 7.66 13.79
CA PHE A 83 9.73 8.26 14.30
C PHE A 83 10.25 9.41 13.42
N ALA A 84 9.79 9.51 12.17
CA ALA A 84 10.13 10.60 11.27
C ALA A 84 8.98 10.91 10.31
N LYS A 85 8.87 12.18 9.94
CA LYS A 85 7.83 12.68 9.03
C LYS A 85 8.39 13.76 8.12
N ILE A 86 8.13 13.64 6.83
CA ILE A 86 8.57 14.59 5.80
C ILE A 86 7.32 15.14 5.12
N CYS A 87 7.05 16.43 5.29
CA CYS A 87 6.00 17.14 4.56
C CYS A 87 6.49 17.47 3.15
N LEU A 88 5.68 17.16 2.14
CA LEU A 88 5.94 17.55 0.77
C LEU A 88 5.26 18.90 0.51
N GLU A 89 6.05 19.91 0.13
CA GLU A 89 5.52 21.21 -0.30
C GLU A 89 4.76 21.06 -1.63
N LYS A 90 3.77 21.92 -1.85
CA LYS A 90 2.95 21.93 -3.07
C LYS A 90 3.67 22.62 -4.23
#